data_AF-A0A2N1CWK4-F1
#
_entry.id   AF-A0A2N1CWK4-F1
#
_cell.length_a   1.000
_cell.length_b   1.000
_cell.length_c   1.000
_cell.angle_alpha   90.00
_cell.angle_beta   90.00
_cell.angle_gamma   90.00
#
_symmetry.space_group_name_H-M   'P 1'
#
loop_
_entity.id
_entity.type
_entity.pdbx_description
1 polymer ?
#
loop_
_entity_poly.entity_id
_entity_poly.type
_entity_poly.pdbx_seq_one_letter_code
_entity_poly.pdbx_strand_id
1 'polypeptide(L)'
;GAPDECDAACISLGMAADADDDNDGYSDADEIAAGTNPLVNSSLPLDTDGDFISNVTDTDDDNDGITDADDVFSLIAIGDYVDTDNDGAPDECDAACISLGMAADADDDNDGYS
;
A
#
# COMPACT_ATOMS: atom_id res chain seq x y z
N GLY A 1 -6.97 22.53 10.14
CA GLY A 1 -5.54 22.41 10.38
C GLY A 1 -4.82 22.17 9.08
N ALA A 2 -3.57 22.58 9.05
CA ALA A 2 -2.56 22.02 8.17
C ALA A 2 -1.81 20.94 8.97
N PRO A 3 -1.14 19.98 8.31
CA PRO A 3 -0.27 19.00 8.97
C PRO A 3 0.80 19.74 9.81
N ASP A 4 1.11 19.23 11.00
CA ASP A 4 2.08 19.81 11.96
C ASP A 4 1.68 21.19 12.57
N GLU A 5 0.40 21.58 12.46
CA GLU A 5 -0.19 22.69 13.23
C GLU A 5 -1.49 22.24 13.90
N CYS A 6 -1.39 21.64 15.10
CA CYS A 6 -2.57 21.38 15.93
C CYS A 6 -3.27 22.71 16.28
N ASP A 7 -4.31 23.02 15.53
CA ASP A 7 -5.11 24.23 15.69
C ASP A 7 -6.11 24.09 16.86
N ALA A 8 -6.99 25.08 17.02
CA ALA A 8 -7.97 25.07 18.11
C ALA A 8 -8.92 23.85 18.09
N ALA A 9 -9.14 23.20 16.94
CA ALA A 9 -9.98 22.02 16.82
C ALA A 9 -9.27 20.78 17.39
N CYS A 10 -8.03 20.53 16.99
CA CYS A 10 -7.18 19.44 17.50
C CYS A 10 -6.95 19.56 19.02
N ILE A 11 -6.60 20.76 19.52
CA ILE A 11 -6.44 21.01 20.97
C ILE A 11 -7.73 20.68 21.75
N SER A 12 -8.90 20.97 21.18
CA SER A 12 -10.19 20.73 21.84
C SER A 12 -10.55 19.24 21.96
N LEU A 13 -9.90 18.39 21.17
CA LEU A 13 -10.01 16.93 21.20
C LEU A 13 -8.95 16.29 22.11
N GLY A 14 -8.01 17.06 22.66
CA GLY A 14 -6.94 16.57 23.53
C GLY A 14 -5.72 16.03 22.78
N MET A 15 -5.63 16.33 21.48
CA MET A 15 -4.53 15.97 20.59
C MET A 15 -3.35 16.95 20.74
N ALA A 16 -2.16 16.56 20.27
CA ALA A 16 -0.94 17.36 20.32
C ALA A 16 -0.48 17.68 18.90
N ALA A 17 0.24 18.80 18.71
CA ALA A 17 0.92 19.04 17.44
C ALA A 17 2.07 18.04 17.32
N ASP A 18 1.88 17.03 16.49
CA ASP A 18 2.94 16.13 16.05
C ASP A 18 2.68 15.71 14.59
N ALA A 19 3.17 14.53 14.19
CA ALA A 19 3.06 14.09 12.80
C ALA A 19 1.86 13.14 12.58
N ASP A 20 1.15 12.76 13.63
CA ASP A 20 -0.01 11.86 13.68
C ASP A 20 -0.97 12.41 14.76
N ASP A 21 -1.71 13.46 14.36
CA ASP A 21 -2.50 14.27 15.28
C ASP A 21 -3.54 13.43 16.07
N ASP A 22 -4.07 12.33 15.49
CA ASP A 22 -5.09 11.48 16.12
C ASP A 22 -4.61 10.12 16.66
N ASN A 23 -3.32 9.82 16.49
CA ASN A 23 -2.61 8.64 17.00
C ASN A 23 -3.19 7.31 16.51
N ASP A 24 -3.60 7.22 15.24
CA ASP A 24 -4.06 5.98 14.62
C ASP A 24 -2.97 5.17 13.93
N GLY A 25 -1.78 5.77 13.77
CA GLY A 25 -0.59 5.15 13.20
C GLY A 25 -0.20 5.72 11.83
N TYR A 26 -1.09 6.43 11.14
CA TYR A 26 -0.78 7.09 9.87
C TYR A 26 -0.37 8.54 10.12
N SER A 27 0.59 9.04 9.34
CA SER A 27 0.99 10.44 9.48
C SER A 27 -0.02 11.40 8.83
N ASP A 28 -0.17 12.61 9.34
CA ASP A 28 -1.04 13.64 8.76
C ASP A 28 -0.77 13.83 7.26
N ALA A 29 0.51 13.77 6.88
CA ALA A 29 0.95 13.95 5.49
C ALA A 29 0.50 12.79 4.59
N ASP A 30 0.56 11.56 5.10
CA ASP A 30 0.10 10.36 4.42
C ASP A 30 -1.43 10.38 4.27
N GLU A 31 -2.15 10.66 5.35
CA GLU A 31 -3.60 10.78 5.33
C GLU A 31 -4.10 11.88 4.39
N ILE A 32 -3.45 13.04 4.37
CA ILE A 32 -3.78 14.11 3.42
C ILE A 32 -3.54 13.67 1.97
N ALA A 33 -2.47 12.92 1.71
CA ALA A 33 -2.20 12.37 0.39
C ALA A 33 -3.25 11.32 -0.01
N ALA A 34 -3.63 10.45 0.92
CA ALA A 34 -4.67 9.42 0.75
C ALA A 34 -6.11 9.97 0.76
N GLY A 35 -6.30 11.23 1.16
CA GLY A 35 -7.59 11.89 1.20
C GLY A 35 -8.45 11.55 2.43
N THR A 36 -7.83 11.05 3.50
CA THR A 36 -8.45 10.82 4.80
C THR A 36 -8.31 12.02 5.73
N ASN A 37 -8.61 11.88 7.02
CA ASN A 37 -8.78 13.01 7.92
C ASN A 37 -7.89 12.87 9.17
N PRO A 38 -6.80 13.65 9.26
CA PRO A 38 -5.81 13.55 10.34
C PRO A 38 -6.27 13.83 11.77
N LEU A 39 -7.55 14.14 11.95
CA LEU A 39 -8.15 14.46 13.24
C LEU A 39 -9.18 13.42 13.67
N VAL A 40 -9.32 12.31 12.93
CA VAL A 40 -10.32 11.28 13.14
C VAL A 40 -9.70 9.89 12.92
N ASN A 41 -9.25 9.27 14.01
CA ASN A 41 -8.62 7.93 14.06
C ASN A 41 -9.42 6.74 13.48
N SER A 42 -10.64 6.99 13.01
CA SER A 42 -11.49 6.01 12.33
C SER A 42 -11.56 6.25 10.82
N SER A 43 -10.89 7.30 10.36
CA SER A 43 -10.75 7.71 8.97
C SER A 43 -9.42 7.19 8.46
N LEU A 44 -9.27 5.88 8.38
CA LEU A 44 -8.02 5.24 7.97
C LEU A 44 -7.88 5.24 6.43
N PRO A 45 -6.66 5.44 5.89
CA PRO A 45 -6.40 5.23 4.48
C PRO A 45 -6.49 3.74 4.10
N LEU A 46 -6.45 3.45 2.80
CA LEU A 46 -6.24 2.08 2.35
C LEU A 46 -4.76 1.73 2.56
N ASP A 47 -4.52 0.56 3.13
CA ASP A 47 -3.21 0.01 3.47
C ASP A 47 -3.33 -1.52 3.28
N THR A 48 -2.70 -2.03 2.23
CA THR A 48 -2.87 -3.43 1.78
C THR A 48 -1.97 -4.39 2.58
N ASP A 49 -0.74 -3.98 2.92
CA ASP A 49 0.23 -4.81 3.62
C ASP A 49 0.20 -4.62 5.16
N GLY A 50 -0.38 -3.51 5.62
CA GLY A 50 -0.56 -3.16 7.03
C GLY A 50 0.69 -2.62 7.70
N ASP A 51 1.60 -1.96 6.97
CA ASP A 51 2.83 -1.39 7.52
C ASP A 51 2.70 0.05 8.06
N PHE A 52 1.51 0.64 7.96
CA PHE A 52 1.15 2.03 8.31
C PHE A 52 1.66 3.10 7.33
N ILE A 53 1.91 2.72 6.09
CA ILE A 53 2.04 3.62 4.95
C ILE A 53 0.86 3.35 4.02
N SER A 54 0.07 4.38 3.69
CA SER A 54 -1.06 4.15 2.78
C SER A 54 -0.60 3.71 1.40
N ASN A 55 -1.46 2.97 0.68
CA ASN A 55 -1.25 2.63 -0.73
C ASN A 55 -0.99 3.83 -1.67
N VAL A 56 -1.26 5.05 -1.20
CA VAL A 56 -1.04 6.27 -1.98
C VAL A 56 0.38 6.78 -1.84
N THR A 57 1.07 6.47 -0.74
CA THR A 57 2.45 6.92 -0.49
C THR A 57 3.45 5.79 -0.30
N ASP A 58 2.99 4.55 -0.18
CA ASP A 58 3.81 3.35 -0.30
C ASP A 58 4.25 3.16 -1.76
N THR A 59 5.34 2.45 -1.94
CA THR A 59 5.91 2.08 -3.24
C THR A 59 5.90 0.56 -3.49
N ASP A 60 5.46 -0.21 -2.50
CA ASP A 60 5.35 -1.67 -2.49
C ASP A 60 4.14 -2.06 -1.63
N ASP A 61 2.94 -1.85 -2.18
CA ASP A 61 1.65 -1.93 -1.50
C ASP A 61 1.32 -3.31 -0.89
N ASP A 62 2.03 -4.38 -1.26
CA ASP A 62 1.83 -5.73 -0.72
C ASP A 62 3.09 -6.35 -0.09
N ASN A 63 4.22 -5.64 -0.15
CA ASN A 63 5.48 -5.92 0.54
C ASN A 63 6.10 -7.25 0.17
N ASP A 64 5.96 -7.64 -1.09
CA ASP A 64 6.62 -8.82 -1.64
C ASP A 64 8.04 -8.53 -2.16
N GLY A 65 8.42 -7.24 -2.22
CA GLY A 65 9.74 -6.76 -2.59
C GLY A 65 9.85 -6.27 -4.04
N ILE A 66 8.74 -6.23 -4.79
CA ILE A 66 8.63 -5.68 -6.13
C ILE A 66 7.86 -4.35 -6.04
N THR A 67 8.38 -3.29 -6.64
CA THR A 67 7.70 -1.98 -6.52
C THR A 67 6.43 -1.95 -7.34
N ASP A 68 5.39 -1.21 -6.93
CA ASP A 68 4.10 -1.12 -7.64
C ASP A 68 4.23 -0.75 -9.13
N ALA A 69 5.30 -0.03 -9.48
CA ALA A 69 5.56 0.40 -10.85
C ALA A 69 6.03 -0.74 -11.77
N ASP A 70 6.66 -1.75 -11.18
CA ASP A 70 7.23 -2.93 -11.84
C ASP A 70 6.43 -4.20 -11.52
N ASP A 71 5.42 -4.12 -10.63
CA ASP A 71 4.56 -5.24 -10.22
C ASP A 71 3.22 -5.30 -11.00
N VAL A 72 2.97 -6.40 -11.69
CA VAL A 72 1.72 -6.71 -12.41
C VAL A 72 0.53 -6.85 -11.45
N PHE A 73 0.75 -7.37 -10.26
CA PHE A 73 -0.24 -7.62 -9.22
C PHE A 73 0.08 -6.85 -7.93
N SER A 74 0.35 -5.55 -8.04
CA SER A 74 0.73 -4.59 -6.96
C SER A 74 -0.15 -4.48 -5.71
N LEU A 75 -1.11 -5.37 -5.46
CA LEU A 75 -1.93 -5.42 -4.24
C LEU A 75 -2.04 -6.86 -3.71
N ILE A 76 -1.30 -7.81 -4.29
CA ILE A 76 -1.37 -9.24 -4.05
C ILE A 76 0.04 -9.82 -4.15
N ALA A 77 0.69 -9.90 -2.99
CA ALA A 77 2.04 -10.46 -2.88
C ALA A 77 2.20 -11.81 -3.59
N ILE A 78 3.25 -11.93 -4.41
CA ILE A 78 3.55 -13.13 -5.19
C ILE A 78 3.88 -14.35 -4.31
N GLY A 79 4.38 -14.14 -3.10
CA GLY A 79 4.67 -15.23 -2.16
C GLY A 79 5.79 -16.17 -2.63
N ASP A 80 5.48 -17.46 -2.81
CA ASP A 80 6.45 -18.51 -3.15
C ASP A 80 6.38 -18.97 -4.62
N TYR A 81 5.62 -18.29 -5.49
CA TYR A 81 5.56 -18.64 -6.91
C TYR A 81 6.89 -18.33 -7.62
N VAL A 82 7.15 -19.04 -8.72
CA VAL A 82 8.30 -18.74 -9.58
C VAL A 82 7.94 -17.55 -10.44
N ASP A 83 8.86 -16.60 -10.52
CA ASP A 83 8.78 -15.37 -11.29
C ASP A 83 10.17 -15.15 -11.92
N THR A 84 10.26 -15.43 -13.22
CA THR A 84 11.54 -15.50 -13.92
C THR A 84 12.05 -14.12 -14.33
N ASP A 85 11.17 -13.15 -14.63
CA ASP A 85 11.55 -11.78 -15.01
C ASP A 85 11.44 -10.75 -13.86
N ASN A 86 10.85 -11.13 -12.73
CA ASN A 86 10.64 -10.34 -11.50
C ASN A 86 9.65 -9.18 -11.69
N ASP A 87 8.55 -9.42 -12.41
CA ASP A 87 7.49 -8.44 -12.61
C ASP A 87 6.26 -8.66 -11.70
N GLY A 88 6.33 -9.60 -10.75
CA GLY A 88 5.24 -9.86 -9.80
C GLY A 88 4.15 -10.77 -10.35
N ALA A 89 4.18 -11.13 -11.63
CA ALA A 89 3.34 -12.19 -12.19
C ALA A 89 4.04 -13.57 -12.08
N PRO A 90 3.34 -14.61 -11.60
CA PRO A 90 3.93 -15.93 -11.52
C PRO A 90 3.99 -16.62 -12.90
N ASP A 91 5.11 -17.26 -13.26
CA ASP A 91 5.27 -18.06 -14.49
C ASP A 91 4.13 -19.10 -14.65
N GLU A 92 3.76 -19.77 -13.55
CA GLU A 92 2.63 -20.68 -13.47
C GLU A 92 1.68 -20.32 -12.32
N CYS A 93 0.41 -20.12 -12.63
CA CYS A 93 -0.63 -19.79 -11.66
C CYS A 93 -1.58 -20.97 -11.42
N ASP A 94 -1.50 -21.56 -10.23
CA ASP A 94 -2.35 -22.67 -9.82
C ASP A 94 -3.73 -22.20 -9.29
N ALA A 95 -4.54 -23.12 -8.76
CA ALA A 95 -5.87 -22.78 -8.25
C ALA A 95 -5.85 -21.82 -7.04
N ALA A 96 -4.78 -21.82 -6.24
CA ALA A 96 -4.64 -20.91 -5.12
C ALA A 96 -4.31 -19.50 -5.62
N CYS A 97 -3.34 -19.38 -6.54
CA CYS A 97 -3.02 -18.13 -7.23
C CYS A 97 -4.26 -17.50 -7.90
N ILE A 98 -5.01 -18.28 -8.68
CA ILE A 98 -6.24 -17.81 -9.33
C ILE A 98 -7.30 -17.37 -8.30
N SER A 99 -7.35 -18.02 -7.13
CA SER A 99 -8.32 -17.67 -6.08
C SER A 99 -7.98 -16.34 -5.38
N LEU A 100 -6.71 -15.92 -5.41
CA LEU A 100 -6.27 -14.61 -4.92
C LEU A 100 -6.58 -13.49 -5.93
N GLY A 101 -6.78 -13.84 -7.20
CA GLY A 101 -7.06 -12.88 -8.27
C GLY A 101 -5.90 -12.67 -9.24
N MET A 102 -4.79 -13.39 -9.04
CA MET A 102 -3.64 -13.41 -9.95
C MET A 102 -3.91 -14.29 -11.19
N ALA A 103 -3.07 -14.12 -12.20
CA ALA A 103 -3.01 -14.95 -13.40
C ALA A 103 -1.54 -15.27 -13.72
N ALA A 104 -1.32 -16.35 -14.48
CA ALA A 104 0.03 -16.67 -14.92
C ALA A 104 0.54 -15.60 -15.88
N ASP A 105 1.84 -15.34 -15.84
CA ASP A 105 2.48 -14.50 -16.83
C ASP A 105 2.40 -15.14 -18.23
N ALA A 106 2.46 -14.30 -19.26
CA ALA A 106 2.39 -14.69 -20.65
C ALA A 106 3.75 -14.60 -21.36
N ASP A 107 4.79 -14.04 -20.73
CA ASP A 107 6.13 -13.80 -21.27
C ASP A 107 7.18 -13.92 -20.15
N ASP A 108 7.29 -15.12 -19.56
CA ASP A 108 8.03 -15.41 -18.31
C ASP A 108 9.48 -14.86 -18.24
N ASP A 109 10.14 -14.58 -19.38
CA ASP A 109 11.51 -14.03 -19.41
C ASP A 109 11.63 -12.67 -20.12
N ASN A 110 10.49 -12.03 -20.43
CA ASN A 110 10.36 -10.72 -21.06
C ASN A 110 11.16 -10.59 -22.37
N ASP A 111 11.33 -11.69 -23.10
CA ASP A 111 12.07 -11.70 -24.37
C ASP A 111 11.20 -11.32 -25.58
N GLY A 112 9.89 -11.14 -25.35
CA GLY A 112 8.88 -10.79 -26.34
C GLY A 112 8.20 -12.00 -26.97
N TYR A 113 8.40 -13.21 -26.42
CA TYR A 113 7.73 -14.44 -26.80
C TYR A 113 7.30 -15.24 -25.58
N SER A 114 6.06 -15.74 -25.61
CA SER A 114 5.57 -16.76 -24.68
C SER A 114 6.34 -18.08 -24.74
#